data_AF-A0AAU2PYK8-F1
#
_entry.id   AF-A0AAU2PYK8-F1
#
_cell.length_a   1.000
_cell.length_b   1.000
_cell.length_c   1.000
_cell.angle_alpha   90.00
_cell.angle_beta   90.00
_cell.angle_gamma   90.00
#
_symmetry.space_group_name_H-M   'P 1'
#
loop_
_entity.id
_entity.type
_entity.pdbx_description
1 polymer ?
#
loop_
_entity_poly.entity_id
_entity_poly.type
_entity_poly.pdbx_seq_one_letter_code
_entity_poly.pdbx_strand_id
1 'polypeptide(L)'
;MLVTYQALRLAMADATGTRSDTDLDRASFSSALNIARDLLVQAAAIFGYTTVDLAGTIGHRALASLMPARRVRTRPCAAKRAISKYNAKGAVDRTSYKATIDVLTTRTP
;
A
#
# COMPACT_ATOMS: atom_id res chain seq x y z
N MET A 1 -20.67 -6.63 -4.32
CA MET A 1 -20.56 -7.76 -3.38
C MET A 1 -19.61 -7.38 -2.26
N LEU A 2 -20.09 -7.28 -1.02
CA LEU A 2 -19.29 -6.84 0.13
C LEU A 2 -18.28 -7.90 0.57
N VAL A 3 -18.67 -9.17 0.49
CA VAL A 3 -17.87 -10.31 0.95
C VAL A 3 -16.55 -10.42 0.18
N THR A 4 -16.59 -10.27 -1.16
CA THR A 4 -15.37 -10.33 -1.99
C THR A 4 -14.41 -9.20 -1.68
N TYR A 5 -14.94 -8.00 -1.44
CA TYR A 5 -14.15 -6.84 -1.01
C TYR A 5 -13.48 -7.09 0.33
N GLN A 6 -14.22 -7.60 1.32
CA GLN A 6 -13.68 -7.89 2.65
C GLN A 6 -12.65 -9.01 2.62
N ALA A 7 -12.91 -10.10 1.90
CA ALA A 7 -11.97 -11.21 1.74
C ALA A 7 -10.64 -10.73 1.10
N LEU A 8 -10.71 -9.90 0.06
CA LEU A 8 -9.52 -9.34 -0.55
C LEU A 8 -8.75 -8.42 0.40
N ARG A 9 -9.45 -7.59 1.18
CA ARG A 9 -8.83 -6.70 2.16
C ARG A 9 -8.17 -7.46 3.31
N LEU A 10 -8.77 -8.58 3.73
CA LEU A 10 -8.20 -9.48 4.73
C LEU A 10 -6.93 -10.15 4.20
N ALA A 11 -6.96 -10.71 2.98
CA ALA A 11 -5.79 -11.31 2.36
C ALA A 11 -4.61 -10.33 2.22
N MET A 12 -4.90 -9.05 1.92
CA MET A 12 -3.87 -8.01 1.89
C MET A 12 -3.30 -7.72 3.28
N ALA A 13 -4.14 -7.65 4.31
CA ALA A 13 -3.72 -7.43 5.69
C ALA A 13 -2.85 -8.59 6.20
N ASP A 14 -3.30 -9.82 5.97
CA ASP A 14 -2.58 -11.05 6.32
C ASP A 14 -1.21 -11.10 5.64
N ALA A 15 -1.16 -10.82 4.33
CA ALA A 15 0.08 -10.75 3.58
C ALA A 15 1.06 -9.71 4.14
N THR A 16 0.61 -8.49 4.42
CA THR A 16 1.47 -7.48 5.05
C THR A 16 1.86 -7.85 6.48
N GLY A 17 0.99 -8.55 7.23
CA GLY A 17 1.30 -9.07 8.56
C GLY A 17 2.44 -10.08 8.57
N THR A 18 2.69 -10.78 7.46
CA THR A 18 3.87 -11.67 7.33
C THR A 18 5.21 -10.93 7.23
N ARG A 19 5.22 -9.62 6.97
CA ARG A 19 6.43 -8.79 6.83
C ARG A 19 6.37 -7.59 7.77
N SER A 20 7.14 -7.64 8.85
CA SER A 20 7.19 -6.57 9.87
C SER A 20 7.56 -5.17 9.33
N ASP A 21 8.26 -5.11 8.19
CA ASP A 21 8.71 -3.86 7.56
C ASP A 21 7.77 -3.36 6.42
N THR A 22 6.62 -4.03 6.20
CA THR A 22 5.70 -3.67 5.11
C THR A 22 4.46 -2.96 5.64
N ASP A 23 4.38 -1.66 5.39
CA ASP A 23 3.18 -0.88 5.62
C ASP A 23 2.04 -1.33 4.67
N LEU A 24 0.88 -1.65 5.24
CA LEU A 24 -0.34 -2.03 4.52
C LEU A 24 -0.75 -0.98 3.49
N ASP A 25 -0.47 0.30 3.75
CA ASP A 25 -0.77 1.39 2.82
C ASP A 25 -0.04 1.28 1.47
N ARG A 26 1.03 0.48 1.39
CA ARG A 26 1.77 0.20 0.15
C ARG A 26 1.10 -0.87 -0.71
N ALA A 27 0.29 -1.73 -0.11
CA ALA A 27 -0.49 -2.73 -0.83
C ALA A 27 -1.75 -2.06 -1.40
N SER A 28 -1.75 -1.77 -2.70
CA SER A 28 -2.90 -1.11 -3.33
C SER A 28 -4.04 -2.09 -3.60
N PHE A 29 -5.26 -1.70 -3.25
CA PHE A 29 -6.45 -2.54 -3.45
C PHE A 29 -6.71 -2.83 -4.94
N SER A 30 -6.47 -1.85 -5.81
CA SER A 30 -6.63 -2.00 -7.26
C SER A 30 -5.65 -3.02 -7.85
N SER A 31 -4.39 -3.02 -7.41
CA SER A 31 -3.42 -4.04 -7.82
C SER A 31 -3.86 -5.43 -7.35
N ALA A 32 -4.24 -5.58 -6.07
CA ALA A 32 -4.71 -6.84 -5.51
C ALA A 32 -5.94 -7.39 -6.25
N LEU A 33 -6.88 -6.52 -6.64
CA LEU A 33 -8.07 -6.91 -7.41
C LEU A 33 -7.70 -7.42 -8.81
N ASN A 34 -6.78 -6.74 -9.49
CA ASN A 34 -6.33 -7.16 -10.82
C ASN A 34 -5.57 -8.50 -10.74
N ILE A 35 -4.70 -8.67 -9.75
CA ILE A 35 -4.01 -9.93 -9.48
C ILE A 35 -5.01 -11.07 -9.26
N ALA A 36 -6.03 -10.85 -8.41
CA ALA A 36 -7.05 -11.86 -8.15
C ALA A 36 -7.84 -12.22 -9.41
N ARG A 37 -8.16 -11.22 -10.25
CA ARG A 37 -8.81 -11.45 -11.55
C ARG A 37 -7.91 -12.26 -12.48
N ASP A 38 -6.64 -11.93 -12.60
CA ASP A 38 -5.70 -12.63 -13.47
C ASP A 38 -5.51 -14.09 -13.04
N LEU A 39 -5.42 -14.34 -11.73
CA LEU A 39 -5.35 -15.69 -11.17
C LEU A 39 -6.59 -16.52 -11.48
N LEU A 40 -7.77 -15.90 -11.43
CA LEU A 40 -9.04 -16.55 -11.77
C LEU A 40 -9.12 -16.86 -13.27
N VAL A 41 -8.76 -15.90 -14.12
CA VAL A 41 -8.77 -16.06 -15.59
C VAL A 41 -7.78 -17.13 -16.05
N GLN A 42 -6.59 -17.18 -15.46
CA GLN A 42 -5.55 -18.15 -15.80
C GLN A 42 -5.73 -19.50 -15.11
N ALA A 43 -6.69 -19.62 -14.18
CA ALA A 43 -6.82 -20.76 -13.26
C ALA A 43 -5.51 -21.15 -12.53
N ALA A 44 -4.60 -20.18 -12.36
CA ALA A 44 -3.20 -20.41 -12.01
C ALA A 44 -2.96 -20.78 -10.53
N ALA A 45 -3.98 -20.71 -9.69
CA ALA A 45 -3.93 -21.07 -8.26
C ALA A 45 -4.94 -22.18 -7.90
N ILE A 46 -5.51 -22.85 -8.91
CA ILE A 46 -6.55 -23.89 -8.73
C ILE A 46 -5.95 -25.29 -8.95
N PHE A 47 -4.93 -25.41 -9.81
CA PHE A 47 -4.45 -26.71 -10.33
C PHE A 47 -3.12 -27.22 -9.76
N GLY A 48 -2.78 -26.92 -8.50
CA GLY A 48 -1.56 -27.46 -7.89
C GLY A 48 -1.63 -27.56 -6.37
N TYR A 49 -0.67 -28.30 -5.79
CA TYR A 49 -0.34 -28.27 -4.36
C TYR A 49 0.09 -26.85 -3.99
N THR A 50 -0.89 -25.98 -3.82
CA THR A 50 -0.65 -24.59 -3.45
C THR A 50 -0.23 -24.61 -2.00
N THR A 51 0.94 -24.04 -1.69
CA THR A 51 1.37 -23.86 -0.31
C THR A 51 0.28 -23.11 0.44
N VAL A 52 -0.30 -23.77 1.45
CA VAL A 52 -1.31 -23.16 2.32
C VAL A 52 -0.55 -22.33 3.34
N ASP A 53 -0.22 -21.10 2.95
CA ASP A 53 0.29 -20.09 3.87
C ASP A 53 -0.76 -19.00 4.09
N LEU A 54 -0.56 -18.22 5.16
CA LEU A 54 -1.50 -17.18 5.59
C LEU A 54 -1.66 -16.06 4.54
N ALA A 55 -0.64 -15.79 3.73
CA ALA A 55 -0.70 -14.75 2.71
C ALA A 55 -1.45 -15.22 1.45
N GLY A 56 -1.35 -16.51 1.12
CA GLY A 56 -1.84 -17.12 -0.11
C GLY A 56 -1.19 -16.53 -1.37
N THR A 57 -1.53 -17.11 -2.53
CA THR A 57 -0.98 -16.69 -3.84
C THR A 57 -1.28 -15.22 -4.17
N ILE A 58 -2.46 -14.72 -3.77
CA ILE A 58 -2.85 -13.32 -3.97
C ILE A 58 -1.95 -12.41 -3.13
N GLY A 59 -1.75 -12.74 -1.85
CA GLY A 59 -0.91 -11.95 -0.94
C GLY A 59 0.54 -11.89 -1.41
N HIS A 60 1.12 -13.01 -1.83
CA HIS A 60 2.49 -13.03 -2.37
C HIS A 60 2.67 -12.16 -3.61
N ARG A 61 1.74 -12.25 -4.57
CA ARG A 61 1.78 -11.41 -5.77
C ARG A 61 1.55 -9.93 -5.43
N ALA A 62 0.70 -9.63 -4.45
CA ALA A 62 0.50 -8.26 -3.97
C ALA A 62 1.77 -7.70 -3.30
N LEU A 63 2.48 -8.52 -2.51
CA LEU A 63 3.77 -8.18 -1.91
C LEU A 63 4.88 -7.99 -2.96
N ALA A 64 4.82 -8.70 -4.08
CA ALA A 64 5.73 -8.50 -5.21
C ALA A 64 5.44 -7.22 -5.99
N SER A 65 4.20 -6.69 -5.91
CA SER A 65 3.74 -5.50 -6.63
C SER A 65 3.47 -4.30 -5.70
N LEU A 66 4.21 -4.19 -4.60
CA LEU A 66 4.03 -3.07 -3.65
C LEU A 66 4.28 -1.72 -4.33
N MET A 67 3.43 -0.75 -3.99
CA MET A 67 3.65 0.62 -4.41
C MET A 67 4.99 1.14 -3.83
N PRO A 68 5.62 2.12 -4.51
CA PRO A 68 6.79 2.80 -3.97
C PRO A 68 6.54 3.27 -2.53
N ALA A 69 7.60 3.27 -1.71
CA ALA A 69 7.52 3.76 -0.35
C ALA A 69 6.90 5.17 -0.33
N ARG A 70 6.02 5.43 0.64
CA ARG A 70 5.38 6.74 0.79
C ARG A 70 6.47 7.79 0.93
N ARG A 71 6.40 8.85 0.11
CA ARG A 71 7.37 9.96 0.16
C ARG A 71 7.43 10.52 1.59
N VAL A 72 8.65 10.81 2.05
CA VAL A 72 8.85 11.44 3.35
C VAL A 72 8.07 12.74 3.40
N ARG A 73 7.30 12.88 4.47
CA ARG A 73 6.48 14.05 4.68
C ARG A 73 7.32 15.16 5.28
N THR A 74 7.64 16.18 4.49
CA THR A 74 8.50 17.30 4.88
C THR A 74 7.74 18.44 5.60
N ARG A 75 6.41 18.37 5.65
CA ARG A 75 5.57 19.39 6.30
C ARG A 75 4.43 18.75 7.10
N PRO A 76 4.10 19.29 8.29
CA PRO A 76 2.98 18.81 9.09
C PRO A 76 1.67 18.77 8.30
N CYS A 77 0.79 17.81 8.59
CA CYS A 77 -0.58 17.85 8.09
C CYS A 77 -1.36 18.97 8.77
N ALA A 78 -1.46 20.11 8.12
CA ALA A 78 -2.46 21.09 8.51
C ALA A 78 -3.81 20.59 8.00
N ALA A 79 -4.62 19.98 8.88
CA ALA A 79 -6.04 19.80 8.59
C ALA A 79 -6.62 21.17 8.19
N LYS A 80 -7.06 21.26 6.94
CA LYS A 80 -8.10 22.18 6.49
C LYS A 80 -9.26 22.11 7.53
N ARG A 81 -10.01 23.18 7.86
CA ARG A 81 -11.18 23.02 8.80
C ARG A 81 -12.23 22.05 8.17
N ALA A 82 -13.48 22.05 8.60
CA ALA A 82 -14.45 21.03 8.14
C ALA A 82 -15.30 21.40 6.88
N ILE A 83 -15.37 22.68 6.48
CA ILE A 83 -16.34 23.27 5.51
C ILE A 83 -15.73 24.29 4.49
N SER A 84 -14.44 24.25 4.25
CA SER A 84 -13.46 25.19 3.62
C SER A 84 -13.58 26.71 3.55
N LYS A 85 -14.39 27.34 4.38
CA LYS A 85 -14.31 28.79 4.72
C LYS A 85 -13.05 29.24 5.52
N TYR A 86 -11.87 28.61 5.45
CA TYR A 86 -10.96 28.61 6.61
C TYR A 86 -10.13 29.89 6.87
N ASN A 87 -10.14 30.47 8.10
CA ASN A 87 -9.01 31.34 8.52
C ASN A 87 -7.81 30.47 8.87
N ALA A 88 -6.63 30.97 8.50
CA ALA A 88 -5.35 30.29 8.65
C ALA A 88 -5.08 29.86 10.09
N LYS A 89 -4.33 28.76 10.24
CA LYS A 89 -3.93 28.26 11.54
C LYS A 89 -3.06 29.29 12.28
N GLY A 90 -3.37 29.60 13.54
CA GLY A 90 -2.47 30.32 14.47
C GLY A 90 -1.23 29.48 14.81
N ALA A 91 -0.27 29.99 15.61
CA ALA A 91 1.06 29.40 15.78
C ALA A 91 1.06 27.87 15.89
N VAL A 92 1.45 27.21 14.79
CA VAL A 92 1.57 25.76 14.67
C VAL A 92 3.02 25.42 14.97
N ASP A 93 3.28 24.52 15.91
CA ASP A 93 4.59 23.91 16.03
C ASP A 93 4.87 23.07 14.78
N ARG A 94 5.98 23.41 14.13
CA ARG A 94 6.41 22.92 12.81
C ARG A 94 7.57 21.96 12.91
N THR A 95 7.86 21.41 14.08
CA THR A 95 8.93 20.43 14.30
C THR A 95 8.93 19.42 13.15
N SER A 96 9.94 19.57 12.30
CA SER A 96 10.11 18.79 11.08
C SER A 96 11.38 18.01 11.25
N TYR A 97 11.25 16.70 11.12
CA TYR A 97 12.36 15.78 11.26
C TYR A 97 13.22 15.80 10.01
N LYS A 98 14.52 15.55 10.16
CA LYS A 98 15.46 15.41 9.04
C LYS A 98 14.96 14.32 8.10
N ALA A 99 14.71 14.71 6.86
CA ALA A 99 14.42 13.79 5.77
C ALA A 99 15.69 13.67 4.92
N THR A 100 16.25 12.46 4.82
CA THR A 100 17.31 12.15 3.85
C THR A 100 16.63 11.72 2.55
N ILE A 101 16.97 12.37 1.45
CA ILE A 101 16.47 12.05 0.12
C ILE A 101 17.68 11.67 -0.73
N ASP A 102 17.81 10.38 -1.04
CA ASP A 102 18.82 9.91 -1.98
C ASP A 102 18.30 10.08 -3.41
N VAL A 103 18.99 10.91 -4.20
CA VAL A 103 18.65 11.18 -5.59
C VAL A 103 19.71 10.52 -6.48
N LEU A 104 19.34 9.39 -7.09
CA LEU A 104 20.15 8.74 -8.12
C LEU A 104 19.87 9.43 -9.46
N THR A 105 20.87 10.13 -10.00
CA THR A 105 20.81 10.68 -11.36
C THR A 105 21.37 9.65 -12.33
N THR A 106 20.53 9.05 -13.16
CA THR A 106 21.00 8.23 -14.29
C THR A 106 21.55 9.18 -15.35
N ARG A 107 22.87 9.30 -15.42
CA ARG A 107 23.54 9.95 -16.55
C ARG A 107 23.46 9.01 -17.74
N THR A 108 22.47 9.21 -18.61
CA THR A 108 22.46 8.61 -19.95
C THR A 108 23.59 9.24 -20.79
N PRO A 109 24.30 8.45 -21.61
CA PRO A 109 25.42 8.93 -22.43
C PRO A 109 25.00 9.93 -23.50
#